data_AF-X0U373-F1
#
_entry.id   AF-X0U373-F1
#
_cell.length_a   1.000
_cell.length_b   1.000
_cell.length_c   1.000
_cell.angle_alpha   90.00
_cell.angle_beta   90.00
_cell.angle_gamma   90.00
#
_symmetry.space_group_name_H-M   'P 1'
#
loop_
_entity.id
_entity.type
_entity.pdbx_description
1 polymer ?
#
loop_
_entity_poly.entity_id
_entity_poly.type
_entity_poly.pdbx_seq_one_letter_code
_entity_poly.pdbx_strand_id
1 'polypeptide(L)'
;IALWFAEILEPAEQPTDVFARVASLLRPLVPATEILGWIAFVLSVLLIAYTGVLLSNTRIALWATVLLPALFVVSAIFTGTAAIRLVLTLLGKEIPEEFGKASLILAVLQAVVLVGFLVTVPAGVLVAGPLSIWFWVGVVLIGLLVPFGLEIGTLKLKVTTPL
;
A
#
# COMPACT_ATOMS: atom_id res chain seq x y z
N ILE A 1 -1.07 -9.25 9.54
CA ILE A 1 -2.23 -8.56 8.92
C ILE A 1 -3.55 -9.11 9.46
N ALA A 2 -3.82 -10.42 9.40
CA ALA A 2 -5.06 -11.01 9.94
C ALA A 2 -5.29 -10.75 11.45
N LEU A 3 -4.23 -10.83 12.27
CA LEU A 3 -4.32 -10.55 13.71
C LEU A 3 -4.54 -9.06 14.04
N TRP A 4 -4.03 -8.16 13.21
CA TRP A 4 -4.18 -6.70 13.37
C TRP A 4 -5.61 -6.22 13.04
N PHE A 5 -6.29 -6.88 12.10
CA PHE A 5 -7.71 -6.64 11.85
C PHE A 5 -8.60 -7.13 13.00
N ALA A 6 -8.17 -8.16 13.76
CA ALA A 6 -8.93 -8.67 14.89
C ALA A 6 -9.02 -7.63 16.03
N GLU A 7 -7.93 -6.92 16.33
CA GLU A 7 -7.91 -5.85 17.35
C GLU A 7 -8.70 -4.60 16.92
N ILE A 8 -8.70 -4.25 15.64
CA ILE A 8 -9.42 -3.06 15.11
C ILE A 8 -10.94 -3.26 15.11
N LEU A 9 -11.39 -4.51 15.12
CA LEU A 9 -12.78 -4.94 15.12
C LEU A 9 -13.34 -5.22 16.51
N GLU A 10 -12.56 -5.14 17.59
CA GLU A 10 -13.09 -5.12 18.95
C GLU A 10 -13.67 -3.73 19.23
N PRO A 11 -15.00 -3.55 19.19
CA PRO A 11 -15.61 -2.31 19.65
C PRO A 11 -15.48 -2.30 21.16
N ALA A 12 -15.06 -1.17 21.73
CA ALA A 12 -15.20 -0.91 23.15
C ALA A 12 -16.64 -1.23 23.59
N GLU A 13 -16.77 -2.30 24.37
CA GLU A 13 -17.94 -2.80 25.09
C GLU A 13 -19.33 -2.71 24.44
N GLN A 14 -19.79 -3.83 23.86
CA GLN A 14 -21.15 -4.34 24.12
C GLN A 14 -21.14 -5.87 24.17
N PRO A 15 -21.48 -6.52 25.31
CA PRO A 15 -21.55 -7.96 25.42
C PRO A 15 -22.87 -8.45 24.81
N THR A 16 -22.96 -8.45 23.48
CA THR A 16 -24.01 -9.23 22.82
C THR A 16 -23.48 -10.64 22.60
N ASP A 17 -24.15 -11.62 23.24
CA ASP A 17 -23.89 -13.07 23.20
C ASP A 17 -23.58 -13.60 21.78
N VAL A 18 -24.08 -12.90 20.75
CA VAL A 18 -23.84 -13.21 19.34
C VAL A 18 -22.37 -13.08 18.92
N PHE A 19 -21.67 -12.00 19.27
CA PHE A 19 -20.26 -11.83 18.89
C PHE A 19 -19.37 -12.84 19.62
N ALA A 20 -19.67 -13.12 20.89
CA ALA A 20 -18.98 -14.16 21.66
C ALA A 20 -19.20 -15.56 21.07
N ARG A 21 -20.42 -15.88 20.63
CA ARG A 21 -20.74 -17.13 19.94
C ARG A 21 -20.03 -17.24 18.59
N VAL A 22 -20.08 -16.20 17.77
CA VAL A 22 -19.38 -16.18 16.48
C VAL A 22 -17.86 -16.33 16.70
N ALA A 23 -17.27 -15.60 17.64
CA ALA A 23 -15.87 -15.74 17.99
C ALA A 23 -15.54 -17.17 18.47
N SER A 24 -16.39 -17.81 19.28
CA SER A 24 -16.19 -19.19 19.72
C SER A 24 -16.27 -20.22 18.59
N LEU A 25 -17.08 -19.96 17.56
CA LEU A 25 -17.19 -20.80 16.36
C LEU A 25 -16.01 -20.61 15.41
N LEU A 26 -15.42 -19.41 15.38
CA LEU A 26 -14.26 -19.09 14.55
C LEU A 26 -12.92 -19.44 15.21
N ARG A 27 -12.85 -19.54 16.55
CA ARG A 27 -11.66 -19.98 17.29
C ARG A 27 -10.96 -21.22 16.70
N PRO A 28 -11.64 -22.32 16.35
CA PRO A 28 -10.99 -23.48 15.72
C PRO A 28 -10.46 -23.20 14.31
N LEU A 29 -10.91 -22.13 13.64
CA LEU A 29 -10.45 -21.72 12.32
C LEU A 29 -9.27 -20.74 12.37
N VAL A 30 -8.90 -20.22 13.54
CA VAL A 30 -7.77 -19.29 13.73
C VAL A 30 -6.46 -19.80 13.08
N PRO A 31 -6.01 -21.06 13.24
CA PRO A 31 -4.81 -21.53 12.55
C PRO A 31 -4.97 -21.57 11.02
N ALA A 32 -6.19 -21.83 10.51
CA ALA A 32 -6.47 -21.73 9.08
C ALA A 32 -6.42 -20.28 8.58
N THR A 33 -6.76 -19.29 9.41
CA THR A 33 -6.67 -17.87 9.02
C THR A 33 -5.24 -17.40 8.80
N GLU A 34 -4.26 -17.98 9.52
CA GLU A 34 -2.85 -17.63 9.31
C GLU A 34 -2.33 -18.16 7.98
N ILE A 35 -2.62 -19.42 7.66
CA ILE A 35 -2.27 -20.06 6.37
C ILE A 35 -2.97 -19.33 5.22
N LEU A 36 -4.28 -19.07 5.36
CA LEU A 36 -5.05 -18.32 4.37
C LEU A 36 -4.51 -16.89 4.21
N GLY A 37 -4.03 -16.26 5.29
CA GLY A 37 -3.38 -14.95 5.24
C GLY A 37 -2.13 -14.95 4.37
N TRP A 38 -1.26 -15.95 4.51
CA TRP A 38 -0.09 -16.11 3.65
C TRP A 38 -0.44 -16.40 2.20
N ILE A 39 -1.41 -17.28 1.96
CA ILE A 39 -1.91 -17.56 0.61
C ILE A 39 -2.47 -16.28 -0.02
N ALA A 40 -3.31 -15.55 0.69
CA ALA A 40 -3.89 -14.30 0.22
C ALA A 40 -2.83 -13.25 -0.08
N PHE A 41 -1.80 -13.13 0.76
CA PHE A 41 -0.68 -12.23 0.52
C PHE A 41 0.06 -12.57 -0.78
N VAL A 42 0.45 -13.83 -0.97
CA VAL A 42 1.14 -14.28 -2.19
C VAL A 42 0.27 -14.07 -3.43
N LEU A 43 -1.00 -14.47 -3.37
CA LEU A 43 -1.93 -14.30 -4.49
C LEU A 43 -2.16 -12.82 -4.82
N SER A 44 -2.19 -11.93 -3.82
CA SER A 44 -2.32 -10.48 -4.04
C SER A 44 -1.10 -9.91 -4.76
N VAL A 45 0.11 -10.29 -4.33
CA VAL A 45 1.35 -9.85 -5.01
C VAL A 45 1.39 -10.36 -6.44
N LEU A 46 1.05 -11.64 -6.67
CA LEU A 46 0.98 -12.21 -8.02
C LEU A 46 -0.06 -11.51 -8.89
N LEU A 47 -1.24 -11.22 -8.35
CA LEU A 47 -2.30 -10.52 -9.07
C LEU A 47 -1.85 -9.11 -9.50
N ILE A 48 -1.23 -8.35 -8.60
CA ILE A 48 -0.73 -7.00 -8.91
C ILE A 48 0.41 -7.06 -9.92
N ALA A 49 1.38 -7.97 -9.72
CA ALA A 49 2.52 -8.15 -10.61
C ALA A 49 2.10 -8.60 -12.01
N TYR A 50 1.05 -9.43 -12.12
CA TYR A 50 0.56 -9.98 -13.38
C TYR A 50 0.21 -8.88 -14.38
N THR A 51 -0.41 -7.78 -13.95
CA THR A 51 -0.68 -6.63 -14.81
C THR A 51 0.60 -6.05 -15.38
N GLY A 52 1.63 -5.86 -14.55
CA GLY A 52 2.93 -5.38 -15.02
C GLY A 52 3.62 -6.36 -15.97
N VAL A 53 3.49 -7.67 -15.72
CA VAL A 53 4.07 -8.71 -16.61
C VAL A 53 3.40 -8.67 -17.98
N LEU A 54 2.06 -8.63 -18.02
CA LEU A 54 1.31 -8.53 -19.27
C LEU A 54 1.71 -7.29 -20.08
N LEU A 55 1.80 -6.12 -19.44
CA LEU A 55 2.21 -4.89 -20.11
C LEU A 55 3.66 -4.98 -20.61
N SER A 56 4.55 -5.57 -19.82
CA SER A 56 5.98 -5.69 -20.17
C SER A 56 6.24 -6.53 -21.41
N ASN A 57 5.31 -7.44 -21.74
CA ASN A 57 5.39 -8.30 -22.92
C ASN A 57 4.74 -7.68 -24.18
N THR A 58 4.28 -6.43 -24.11
CA THR A 58 3.74 -5.73 -25.29
C THR A 58 4.85 -5.14 -26.16
N ARG A 59 4.55 -4.82 -27.42
CA ARG A 59 5.52 -4.19 -28.35
C ARG A 59 5.73 -2.70 -28.12
N ILE A 60 5.12 -2.12 -27.10
CA ILE A 60 5.24 -0.69 -26.82
C ILE A 60 6.51 -0.47 -26.00
N ALA A 61 7.46 0.28 -26.57
CA ALA A 61 8.79 0.49 -25.96
C ALA A 61 8.74 1.09 -24.54
N LEU A 62 7.68 1.83 -24.19
CA LEU A 62 7.48 2.37 -22.85
C LEU A 62 7.29 1.29 -21.77
N TRP A 63 6.71 0.14 -22.15
CA TRP A 63 6.40 -0.93 -21.20
C TRP A 63 7.48 -2.01 -21.16
N ALA A 64 8.38 -2.05 -22.15
CA ALA A 64 9.37 -3.11 -22.37
C ALA A 64 10.54 -3.09 -21.35
N THR A 65 10.23 -3.27 -20.07
CA THR A 65 11.20 -3.32 -18.96
C THR A 65 10.77 -4.35 -17.92
N VAL A 66 11.76 -5.06 -17.37
CA VAL A 66 11.56 -6.05 -16.28
C VAL A 66 11.14 -5.39 -14.96
N LEU A 67 11.30 -4.07 -14.84
CA LEU A 67 10.93 -3.34 -13.63
C LEU A 67 9.43 -3.04 -13.54
N LEU A 68 8.66 -3.20 -14.62
CA LEU A 68 7.25 -2.83 -14.63
C LEU A 68 6.40 -3.61 -13.62
N PRO A 69 6.51 -4.95 -13.48
CA PRO A 69 5.83 -5.70 -12.42
C PRO A 69 6.19 -5.21 -11.01
N ALA A 70 7.48 -4.93 -10.77
CA ALA A 70 7.95 -4.44 -9.48
C ALA A 70 7.36 -3.04 -9.19
N LEU A 71 7.31 -2.16 -10.19
CA LEU A 71 6.72 -0.82 -10.06
C LEU A 71 5.24 -0.88 -9.67
N PHE A 72 4.48 -1.81 -10.26
CA PHE A 72 3.07 -2.02 -9.89
C PHE A 72 2.91 -2.49 -8.44
N VAL A 73 3.71 -3.47 -8.01
CA VAL A 73 3.64 -4.02 -6.65
C VAL A 73 4.00 -2.95 -5.61
N VAL A 74 5.14 -2.29 -5.79
CA VAL A 74 5.60 -1.27 -4.83
C VAL A 74 4.63 -0.10 -4.77
N SER A 75 4.12 0.35 -5.91
CA SER A 75 3.14 1.46 -5.98
C SER A 75 1.83 1.11 -5.28
N ALA A 76 1.31 -0.10 -5.51
CA ALA A 76 0.08 -0.57 -4.87
C ALA A 76 0.23 -0.68 -3.35
N ILE A 77 1.35 -1.22 -2.87
CA ILE A 77 1.60 -1.35 -1.43
C ILE A 77 1.79 0.04 -0.80
N PHE A 78 2.61 0.92 -1.41
CA PHE A 78 2.87 2.25 -0.91
C PHE A 78 1.61 3.14 -0.83
N THR A 79 0.80 3.17 -1.88
CA THR A 79 -0.46 3.93 -1.88
C THR A 79 -1.51 3.28 -0.99
N GLY A 80 -1.56 1.95 -0.92
CA GLY A 80 -2.45 1.21 -0.04
C GLY A 80 -2.17 1.45 1.45
N THR A 81 -0.89 1.48 1.86
CA THR A 81 -0.52 1.80 3.25
C THR A 81 -0.89 3.23 3.62
N ALA A 82 -0.66 4.19 2.70
CA ALA A 82 -1.07 5.57 2.92
C ALA A 82 -2.60 5.72 3.02
N ALA A 83 -3.36 4.98 2.20
CA ALA A 83 -4.82 4.98 2.26
C ALA A 83 -5.36 4.41 3.59
N ILE A 84 -4.81 3.28 4.06
CA ILE A 84 -5.17 2.72 5.38
C ILE A 84 -4.89 3.74 6.48
N ARG A 85 -3.72 4.37 6.46
CA ARG A 85 -3.34 5.38 7.45
C ARG A 85 -4.27 6.59 7.43
N LEU A 86 -4.64 7.06 6.24
CA LEU A 86 -5.61 8.15 6.08
C LEU A 86 -6.94 7.78 6.72
N VAL A 87 -7.47 6.59 6.42
CA VAL A 87 -8.74 6.11 7.00
C VAL A 87 -8.65 6.00 8.52
N LEU A 88 -7.58 5.43 9.08
CA LEU A 88 -7.40 5.35 10.53
C LEU A 88 -7.35 6.73 11.18
N THR A 89 -6.64 7.68 10.56
CA THR A 89 -6.57 9.07 11.03
C THR A 89 -7.95 9.72 11.02
N LEU A 90 -8.74 9.53 9.95
CA LEU A 90 -10.10 10.06 9.85
C LEU A 90 -11.07 9.44 10.87
N LEU A 91 -10.82 8.19 11.27
CA LEU A 91 -11.57 7.50 12.31
C LEU A 91 -11.06 7.81 13.73
N GLY A 92 -10.02 8.62 13.88
CA GLY A 92 -9.40 8.91 15.19
C GLY A 92 -8.76 7.68 15.85
N LYS A 93 -8.43 6.64 15.09
CA LYS A 93 -7.80 5.42 15.60
C LYS A 93 -6.29 5.59 15.70
N GLU A 94 -5.69 4.93 16.69
CA GLU A 94 -4.24 4.90 16.83
C GLU A 94 -3.58 4.19 15.64
N ILE A 95 -2.44 4.74 15.22
CA ILE A 95 -1.64 4.19 14.12
C ILE A 95 -0.43 3.51 14.76
N PRO A 96 -0.20 2.20 14.53
CA PRO A 96 0.95 1.50 15.08
C PRO A 96 2.26 2.14 14.60
N GLU A 97 3.26 2.20 15.47
CA GLU A 97 4.53 2.86 15.14
C GLU A 97 5.29 2.15 14.02
N GLU A 98 5.09 0.84 13.83
CA GLU A 98 5.73 0.10 12.74
C GLU A 98 5.31 0.60 11.36
N PHE A 99 4.12 1.20 11.23
CA PHE A 99 3.65 1.78 9.97
C PHE A 99 4.59 2.88 9.51
N GLY A 100 5.14 3.70 10.41
CA GLY A 100 6.03 4.81 10.04
C GLY A 100 7.32 4.34 9.37
N LYS A 101 7.95 3.29 9.90
CA LYS A 101 9.18 2.72 9.31
C LYS A 101 8.90 2.00 8.00
N ALA A 102 7.85 1.19 7.96
CA ALA A 102 7.45 0.46 6.74
C ALA A 102 7.11 1.43 5.60
N SER A 103 6.35 2.48 5.90
CA SER A 103 6.02 3.59 5.01
C SER A 103 7.25 4.24 4.39
N LEU A 104 8.23 4.63 5.22
CA LEU A 104 9.45 5.26 4.72
C LEU A 104 10.24 4.34 3.78
N ILE A 105 10.35 3.05 4.13
CA ILE A 105 11.02 2.06 3.29
C ILE A 105 10.28 1.92 1.95
N LEU A 106 8.94 1.87 1.97
CA LEU A 106 8.12 1.80 0.77
C LEU A 106 8.25 3.05 -0.09
N ALA A 107 8.32 4.25 0.50
CA ALA A 107 8.52 5.51 -0.21
C ALA A 107 9.89 5.52 -0.94
N VAL A 108 10.96 5.10 -0.26
CA VAL A 108 12.30 5.00 -0.85
C VAL A 108 12.31 3.96 -1.97
N LEU A 109 11.72 2.78 -1.73
CA LEU A 109 11.64 1.71 -2.72
C LEU A 109 10.84 2.17 -3.95
N GLN A 110 9.71 2.86 -3.75
CA GLN A 110 8.89 3.43 -4.82
C GLN A 110 9.69 4.41 -5.66
N ALA A 111 10.44 5.33 -5.03
CA ALA A 111 11.28 6.28 -5.74
C ALA A 111 12.40 5.58 -6.53
N VAL A 112 13.08 4.59 -5.94
CA VAL A 112 14.15 3.83 -6.60
C VAL A 112 13.62 3.07 -7.81
N VAL A 113 12.51 2.35 -7.67
CA VAL A 113 11.93 1.57 -8.78
C VAL A 113 11.37 2.49 -9.87
N LEU A 114 10.77 3.63 -9.50
CA LEU A 114 10.29 4.62 -10.47
C LEU A 114 11.46 5.24 -11.27
N VAL A 115 12.55 5.63 -10.59
CA VAL A 115 13.75 6.14 -11.28
C VAL A 115 14.35 5.04 -12.17
N GLY A 116 14.46 3.81 -11.67
CA GLY A 116 14.91 2.65 -12.45
C GLY A 116 14.06 2.41 -13.69
N PHE A 117 12.74 2.53 -13.56
CA PHE A 117 11.82 2.48 -14.71
C PHE A 117 12.14 3.60 -15.71
N LEU A 118 12.25 4.85 -15.29
CA LEU A 118 12.48 5.99 -16.17
C LEU A 118 13.82 5.93 -16.93
N VAL A 119 14.86 5.34 -16.34
CA VAL A 119 16.16 5.20 -17.02
C VAL A 119 16.23 3.99 -17.97
N THR A 120 15.30 3.04 -17.85
CA THR A 120 15.27 1.82 -18.69
C THR A 120 14.35 1.93 -19.90
N VAL A 121 13.52 2.95 -19.97
CA VAL A 121 12.50 3.14 -21.01
C VAL A 121 12.68 4.49 -21.72
N PRO A 122 12.10 4.71 -22.91
CA PRO A 122 12.10 6.02 -23.56
C PRO A 122 11.20 7.02 -22.80
N ALA A 123 11.67 7.50 -21.65
CA ALA A 123 10.91 8.33 -20.71
C ALA A 123 10.57 9.74 -21.22
N GLY A 124 11.13 10.17 -22.36
CA GLY A 124 10.84 11.47 -22.96
C GLY A 124 9.34 11.72 -23.16
N VAL A 125 8.57 10.68 -23.53
CA VAL A 125 7.11 10.75 -23.70
C VAL A 125 6.38 11.08 -22.38
N LEU A 126 6.93 10.63 -21.24
CA LEU A 126 6.40 10.83 -19.89
C LEU A 126 6.90 12.11 -19.24
N VAL A 127 8.15 12.51 -19.45
CA VAL A 127 8.74 13.65 -18.71
C VAL A 127 8.43 14.97 -19.40
N ALA A 128 8.52 15.01 -20.73
CA ALA A 128 8.37 16.24 -21.53
C ALA A 128 7.43 16.07 -22.75
N GLY A 129 6.91 14.87 -22.98
CA GLY A 129 6.06 14.54 -24.11
C GLY A 129 4.56 14.70 -23.86
N PRO A 130 3.72 14.13 -24.74
CA PRO A 130 2.26 14.24 -24.65
C PRO A 130 1.64 13.68 -23.38
N LEU A 131 2.33 12.75 -22.70
CA LEU A 131 1.85 12.14 -21.45
C LEU A 131 2.39 12.84 -20.19
N SER A 132 3.10 13.96 -20.34
CA SER A 132 3.73 14.67 -19.24
C SER A 132 2.79 15.10 -18.13
N ILE A 133 1.61 15.62 -18.49
CA ILE A 133 0.63 16.01 -17.48
C ILE A 133 0.16 14.81 -16.63
N TRP A 134 -0.07 13.66 -17.25
CA TRP A 134 -0.51 12.44 -16.56
C TRP A 134 0.60 11.84 -15.72
N PHE A 135 1.85 11.93 -16.17
CA PHE A 135 3.00 11.50 -15.39
C PHE A 135 3.20 12.39 -14.15
N TRP A 136 3.32 13.71 -14.33
CA TRP A 136 3.61 14.62 -13.23
C TRP A 136 2.45 14.75 -12.24
N VAL A 137 1.20 14.87 -12.72
CA VAL A 137 0.05 15.00 -11.83
C VAL A 137 -0.37 13.64 -11.29
N GLY A 138 -0.53 12.63 -12.16
CA GLY A 138 -1.01 11.31 -11.76
C GLY A 138 0.03 10.52 -10.98
N VAL A 139 1.20 10.28 -11.58
CA VAL A 139 2.20 9.39 -10.96
C VAL A 139 2.98 10.10 -9.86
N VAL A 140 3.49 11.31 -10.13
CA VAL A 140 4.38 12.00 -9.19
C VAL A 140 3.58 12.68 -8.08
N LEU A 141 2.65 13.58 -8.41
CA LEU A 141 1.91 14.32 -7.39
C LEU A 141 0.95 13.41 -6.62
N ILE A 142 0.02 12.76 -7.30
CA ILE A 142 -1.02 11.94 -6.66
C ILE A 142 -0.47 10.59 -6.18
N GLY A 143 0.34 9.91 -7.01
CA GLY A 143 0.83 8.56 -6.70
C GLY A 143 2.03 8.51 -5.74
N LEU A 144 2.82 9.58 -5.63
CA LEU A 144 4.01 9.61 -4.79
C LEU A 144 3.94 10.68 -3.69
N LEU A 145 3.80 11.95 -4.06
CA LEU A 145 3.94 13.06 -3.12
C LEU A 145 2.78 13.18 -2.12
N VAL A 146 1.53 12.95 -2.55
CA VAL A 146 0.37 12.98 -1.65
C VAL A 146 0.45 11.88 -0.59
N PRO A 147 0.63 10.59 -0.95
CA PRO A 147 0.84 9.51 0.01
C PRO A 147 2.00 9.80 0.98
N PHE A 148 3.14 10.25 0.45
CA PHE A 148 4.30 10.61 1.27
C PHE A 148 4.04 11.78 2.21
N GLY A 149 3.31 12.80 1.74
CA GLY A 149 2.90 13.95 2.54
C GLY A 149 1.98 13.56 3.70
N LEU A 150 1.05 12.62 3.49
CA LEU A 150 0.19 12.08 4.54
C LEU A 150 1.00 11.36 5.64
N GLU A 151 2.11 10.72 5.27
CA GLU A 151 3.02 10.08 6.22
C GLU A 151 3.78 11.10 7.07
N ILE A 152 4.28 12.20 6.48
CA ILE A 152 5.03 13.23 7.20
C ILE A 152 4.12 14.13 8.05
N GLY A 153 2.98 14.55 7.50
CA GLY A 153 2.06 15.48 8.17
C GLY A 153 1.56 14.92 9.51
N THR A 154 1.33 13.61 9.58
CA THR A 154 0.91 12.93 10.81
C THR A 154 2.04 12.70 11.81
N LEU A 155 3.31 12.61 11.36
CA LEU A 155 4.47 12.59 12.29
C LEU A 155 4.60 13.91 13.06
N LYS A 156 4.31 15.05 12.41
CA LYS A 156 4.36 16.37 13.06
C LYS A 156 3.26 16.57 14.09
N LEU A 157 2.07 16.02 13.87
CA LEU A 157 0.96 16.09 14.84
C LEU A 157 1.25 15.29 16.12
N LYS A 158 1.93 14.14 16.02
CA LYS A 158 2.34 13.33 17.19
C LYS A 158 3.45 14.01 18.01
N VAL A 159 4.36 14.75 17.38
CA VAL A 159 5.47 15.45 18.08
C VAL A 159 5.00 16.71 18.83
N THR A 160 3.91 17.35 18.39
CA THR A 160 3.46 18.63 18.95
C THR A 160 2.43 18.48 20.09
N THR A 161 1.95 17.27 20.34
CA THR A 161 0.99 16.98 21.41
C THR A 161 1.65 16.04 22.44
N PRO A 162 2.46 16.55 23.39
CA PRO A 162 2.81 15.78 24.57
C PRO A 162 1.56 15.71 25.46
N LEU A 163 1.04 14.49 25.67
CA LEU A 163 0.14 14.21 26.79
C LEU A 163 0.96 14.16 28.09
#